data_AF-A0A2V2U2E8-F1
#
_entry.id   AF-A0A2V2U2E8-F1
#
_cell.length_a   1.000
_cell.length_b   1.000
_cell.length_c   1.000
_cell.angle_alpha   90.00
_cell.angle_beta   90.00
_cell.angle_gamma   90.00
#
_symmetry.space_group_name_H-M   'P 1'
#
loop_
_entity.id
_entity.type
_entity.pdbx_description
1 polymer ?
#
loop_
_entity_poly.entity_id
_entity_poly.type
_entity_poly.pdbx_seq_one_letter_code
_entity_poly.pdbx_strand_id
1 'polypeptide(L)'
;MSLFPNEDILTKEIESWKGFEDSLAAEEDRKTFMKMLNNCYKYAKAINAKAQPFPAEPVIMALLFSQHKMMEWLEGQISKPKINILKPLDQSINEISHNYRLSD
;
A
#
# COMPACT_ATOMS: atom_id res chain seq x y z
N MET A 1 -12.65 -27.54 27.00
CA MET A 1 -11.61 -26.49 26.88
C MET A 1 -11.46 -26.18 25.40
N SER A 2 -11.72 -24.94 24.97
CA SER A 2 -11.66 -24.52 23.56
C SER A 2 -10.20 -24.40 23.11
N LEU A 3 -9.85 -24.99 21.97
CA LEU A 3 -8.51 -24.95 21.36
C LEU A 3 -8.14 -23.57 20.78
N PHE A 4 -9.05 -22.58 20.86
CA PHE A 4 -8.83 -21.21 20.43
C PHE A 4 -9.55 -20.24 21.39
N PRO A 5 -8.89 -19.77 22.47
CA PRO A 5 -9.48 -18.80 23.39
C PRO A 5 -9.38 -17.36 22.87
N ASN A 6 -8.78 -17.15 21.70
CA ASN A 6 -8.73 -15.86 21.02
C ASN A 6 -9.89 -15.78 20.03
N GLU A 7 -11.05 -15.36 20.54
CA GLU A 7 -11.99 -14.62 19.68
C GLU A 7 -11.19 -13.46 19.08
N ASP A 8 -10.95 -13.52 17.76
CA ASP A 8 -9.97 -12.70 17.06
C ASP A 8 -10.19 -11.21 17.37
N ILE A 9 -9.26 -10.62 18.14
CA ILE A 9 -9.33 -9.21 18.59
C ILE A 9 -9.53 -8.30 17.38
N LEU A 10 -8.91 -8.67 16.25
CA LEU A 10 -9.07 -7.99 14.99
C LEU A 10 -10.50 -8.06 14.45
N THR A 11 -11.16 -9.23 14.50
CA THR A 11 -12.55 -9.37 14.06
C THR A 11 -13.48 -8.48 14.89
N LYS A 12 -13.35 -8.50 16.21
CA LYS A 12 -14.16 -7.66 17.11
C LYS A 12 -13.94 -6.17 16.84
N GLU A 13 -12.69 -5.77 16.62
CA GLU A 13 -12.35 -4.40 16.29
C GLU A 13 -13.00 -4.01 14.95
N ILE A 14 -12.83 -4.80 13.89
CA ILE A 14 -13.45 -4.54 12.57
C ILE A 14 -14.97 -4.43 12.68
N GLU A 15 -15.62 -5.29 13.47
CA GLU A 15 -17.06 -5.20 13.71
C GLU A 15 -17.48 -3.91 14.42
N SER A 16 -16.67 -3.41 15.36
CA SER A 16 -16.93 -2.14 16.04
C SER A 16 -16.92 -0.92 15.10
N TRP A 17 -16.22 -1.02 13.96
CA TRP A 17 -16.14 0.04 12.94
C TRP A 17 -17.30 0.02 11.92
N LYS A 18 -18.22 -0.96 11.98
CA LYS A 18 -19.39 -1.01 11.07
C LYS A 18 -20.25 0.25 11.16
N GLY A 19 -20.47 0.79 12.36
CA GLY A 19 -21.24 2.03 12.53
C GLY A 19 -20.59 3.25 11.85
N PHE A 20 -19.25 3.29 11.79
CA PHE A 20 -18.55 4.31 11.02
C PHE A 20 -18.74 4.09 9.52
N GLU A 21 -18.59 2.85 9.05
CA GLU A 21 -18.82 2.50 7.64
C GLU A 21 -20.24 2.84 7.18
N ASP A 22 -21.26 2.43 7.92
CA ASP A 22 -22.67 2.71 7.64
C ASP A 22 -22.94 4.22 7.52
N SER A 23 -22.19 5.05 8.27
CA SER A 23 -22.31 6.50 8.25
C SER A 23 -21.69 7.19 7.02
N LEU A 24 -20.86 6.47 6.24
CA LEU A 24 -20.31 6.99 4.99
C LEU A 24 -21.43 7.09 3.95
N ALA A 25 -21.50 8.21 3.23
CA ALA A 25 -22.58 8.47 2.27
C ALA A 25 -22.42 7.69 0.95
N ALA A 26 -21.18 7.50 0.51
CA ALA A 26 -20.87 6.91 -0.77
C ALA A 26 -20.54 5.41 -0.63
N GLU A 27 -21.11 4.58 -1.49
CA GLU A 27 -20.94 3.13 -1.46
C GLU A 27 -19.49 2.72 -1.79
N GLU A 28 -18.81 3.50 -2.63
CA GLU A 28 -17.39 3.36 -2.94
C GLU A 28 -16.49 3.62 -1.74
N ASP A 29 -16.84 4.59 -0.89
CA ASP A 29 -16.08 4.92 0.32
C ASP A 29 -16.21 3.80 1.36
N ARG A 30 -17.42 3.27 1.54
CA ARG A 30 -17.71 2.09 2.36
C ARG A 30 -16.87 0.88 1.97
N LYS A 31 -16.90 0.54 0.68
CA LYS A 31 -16.10 -0.57 0.12
C LYS A 31 -14.62 -0.35 0.33
N THR A 32 -14.14 0.86 0.11
CA THR A 32 -12.72 1.22 0.27
C THR A 32 -12.28 1.11 1.73
N PHE A 33 -13.10 1.63 2.65
CA PHE A 33 -12.85 1.56 4.08
C PHE A 33 -12.83 0.10 4.60
N MET A 34 -13.81 -0.71 4.23
CA MET A 34 -13.83 -2.13 4.63
C MET A 34 -12.68 -2.93 4.02
N LYS A 35 -12.32 -2.66 2.76
CA LYS A 35 -11.14 -3.27 2.15
C LYS A 35 -9.86 -2.90 2.91
N MET A 36 -9.75 -1.65 3.35
CA MET A 36 -8.62 -1.17 4.15
C MET A 36 -8.52 -1.91 5.50
N LEU A 37 -9.63 -2.03 6.23
CA LEU A 37 -9.68 -2.77 7.50
C LEU A 37 -9.38 -4.26 7.31
N ASN A 38 -9.99 -4.91 6.31
CA ASN A 38 -9.77 -6.33 6.03
C ASN A 38 -8.32 -6.62 5.62
N ASN A 39 -7.62 -5.68 4.99
CA ASN A 39 -6.20 -5.85 4.71
C ASN A 39 -5.35 -6.01 5.98
N CYS A 40 -5.84 -5.64 7.18
CA CYS A 40 -5.13 -5.83 8.44
C CYS A 40 -5.05 -7.30 8.87
N TYR A 41 -5.88 -8.20 8.33
CA TYR A 41 -5.80 -9.64 8.62
C TYR A 41 -4.44 -10.25 8.28
N LYS A 42 -3.70 -9.69 7.31
CA LYS A 42 -2.32 -10.11 7.01
C LYS A 42 -1.36 -9.93 8.20
N TYR A 43 -1.73 -9.09 9.18
CA TYR A 43 -0.97 -8.81 10.39
C TYR A 43 -1.65 -9.33 11.66
N ALA A 44 -2.69 -10.16 11.54
CA ALA A 44 -3.48 -10.65 12.68
C ALA A 44 -2.62 -11.25 13.80
N LYS A 45 -1.57 -12.00 13.45
CA LYS A 45 -0.64 -12.58 14.44
C LYS A 45 0.10 -11.51 15.26
N ALA A 46 0.57 -10.44 14.62
CA ALA A 46 1.25 -9.34 15.29
C ALA A 46 0.28 -8.51 16.14
N ILE A 47 -0.93 -8.29 15.63
CA ILE A 47 -2.03 -7.61 16.31
C ILE A 47 -2.41 -8.35 17.61
N ASN A 48 -2.62 -9.66 17.51
CA ASN A 48 -3.00 -10.50 18.64
C ASN A 48 -1.86 -10.70 19.66
N ALA A 49 -0.60 -10.51 19.26
CA ALA A 49 0.56 -10.63 20.15
C ALA A 49 0.72 -9.43 21.11
N LYS A 50 0.04 -8.31 20.87
CA LYS A 50 0.28 -7.05 21.62
C LYS A 50 -0.15 -7.10 23.09
N ALA A 51 -1.08 -7.97 23.51
CA ALA A 51 -1.65 -8.07 24.87
C ALA A 51 -2.08 -6.70 25.49
N GLN A 52 -3.39 -6.44 25.54
CA GLN A 52 -4.03 -5.11 25.44
C GLN A 52 -3.78 -4.06 26.54
N PRO A 53 -3.94 -2.77 26.19
CA PRO A 53 -5.06 -2.00 26.77
C PRO A 53 -6.13 -1.52 25.76
N PHE A 54 -5.81 -1.32 24.48
CA PHE A 54 -6.76 -0.83 23.46
C PHE A 54 -6.67 -1.59 22.12
N PRO A 55 -7.68 -2.42 21.78
CA PRO A 55 -7.71 -3.24 20.56
C PRO A 55 -7.52 -2.49 19.24
N ALA A 56 -7.94 -1.23 19.20
CA ALA A 56 -7.78 -0.34 18.05
C ALA A 56 -6.31 -0.02 17.71
N GLU A 57 -5.42 0.09 18.69
CA GLU A 57 -4.05 0.55 18.47
C GLU A 57 -3.24 -0.35 17.50
N PRO A 58 -3.22 -1.70 17.65
CA PRO A 58 -2.61 -2.55 16.64
C PRO A 58 -3.20 -2.40 15.24
N VAL A 59 -4.51 -2.19 15.12
CA VAL A 59 -5.18 -2.00 13.82
C VAL A 59 -4.74 -0.67 13.20
N ILE A 60 -4.74 0.41 13.97
CA ILE A 60 -4.24 1.73 13.54
C ILE A 60 -2.78 1.61 13.07
N MET A 61 -1.92 0.89 13.82
CA MET A 61 -0.53 0.67 13.43
C MET A 61 -0.40 -0.16 12.14
N ALA A 62 -1.22 -1.18 11.96
CA ALA A 62 -1.26 -1.98 10.73
C ALA A 62 -1.71 -1.15 9.51
N LEU A 63 -2.67 -0.24 9.70
CA LEU A 63 -3.15 0.69 8.69
C LEU A 63 -2.05 1.68 8.27
N LEU A 64 -1.45 2.38 9.24
CA LEU A 64 -0.34 3.31 9.01
C LEU A 64 0.83 2.63 8.30
N PHE A 65 1.21 1.42 8.74
CA PHE A 65 2.28 0.66 8.11
C PHE A 65 1.93 0.25 6.67
N SER A 66 0.69 -0.15 6.41
CA SER A 66 0.26 -0.48 5.05
C SER A 66 0.28 0.72 4.12
N GLN A 67 -0.08 1.91 4.62
CA GLN A 67 0.00 3.16 3.88
C GLN A 67 1.47 3.57 3.62
N HIS A 68 2.34 3.47 4.62
CA HIS A 68 3.76 3.78 4.48
C HIS A 68 4.44 2.95 3.38
N LYS A 69 4.19 1.64 3.33
CA LYS A 69 4.73 0.79 2.25
C LYS A 69 4.22 1.17 0.86
N MET A 70 2.98 1.65 0.76
CA MET A 70 2.44 2.14 -0.51
C MET A 70 3.18 3.40 -0.94
N MET A 71 3.46 4.31 0.00
CA MET A 71 4.24 5.53 -0.26
C MET A 71 5.67 5.19 -0.68
N GLU A 72 6.39 4.32 0.06
CA GLU A 72 7.74 3.87 -0.34
C GLU A 72 7.75 3.25 -1.75
N TRP A 73 6.72 2.46 -2.08
CA TRP A 73 6.59 1.86 -3.41
C TRP A 73 6.36 2.92 -4.51
N LEU A 74 5.49 3.90 -4.26
CA LEU A 74 5.20 5.00 -5.18
C LEU A 74 6.43 5.89 -5.38
N GLU A 75 7.12 6.26 -4.29
CA GLU A 75 8.38 7.00 -4.32
C GLU A 75 9.41 6.25 -5.17
N GLY A 76 9.56 4.94 -4.97
CA GLY A 76 10.41 4.09 -5.80
C GLY A 76 10.01 4.03 -7.28
N GLN A 77 8.75 4.29 -7.65
CA GLN A 77 8.35 4.42 -9.06
C GLN A 77 8.66 5.80 -9.62
N ILE A 78 8.48 6.86 -8.83
CA ILE A 78 8.69 8.25 -9.24
C ILE A 78 10.20 8.57 -9.34
N SER A 79 11.00 8.03 -8.43
CA SER A 79 12.46 8.18 -8.43
C SER A 79 13.15 7.37 -9.52
N LYS A 80 12.46 6.46 -10.21
CA LYS A 80 13.01 5.82 -11.41
C LYS A 80 13.14 6.90 -12.48
N PRO A 81 14.36 7.25 -12.93
CA PRO A 81 14.50 8.15 -14.06
C PRO A 81 13.77 7.54 -15.27
N LYS A 82 13.16 8.38 -16.12
CA LYS A 82 12.58 7.99 -17.43
C LYS A 82 13.69 7.54 -18.40
N ILE A 83 14.53 6.60 -17.97
CA ILE A 83 15.51 5.93 -18.82
C ILE A 83 14.68 4.92 -19.60
N ASN A 84 14.25 5.31 -20.80
CA ASN A 84 14.01 4.41 -21.94
C ASN A 84 13.57 5.17 -23.20
N ILE A 85 13.33 6.48 -23.15
CA ILE A 85 12.94 7.26 -24.36
C ILE A 85 14.13 8.06 -24.93
N LEU A 86 15.11 8.44 -24.11
CA LEU A 86 16.25 9.27 -24.55
C LEU A 86 17.41 8.45 -25.15
N LYS A 87 17.59 7.19 -24.76
CA LYS A 87 18.69 6.35 -25.27
C LYS A 87 18.65 6.15 -26.79
N PRO A 88 17.49 5.79 -27.41
CA PRO A 88 17.43 5.64 -28.85
C PRO A 88 17.67 6.97 -29.58
N LEU A 89 17.20 8.08 -29.02
CA LEU A 89 17.37 9.41 -29.62
C LEU A 89 18.83 9.87 -29.59
N ASP A 90 19.52 9.67 -28.46
CA ASP A 90 20.95 9.97 -28.32
C ASP A 90 21.78 9.13 -29.29
N GLN A 91 21.40 7.86 -29.48
CA GLN A 91 22.07 6.95 -30.40
C GLN A 91 21.87 7.37 -31.86
N SER A 92 20.63 7.72 -32.24
CA SER A 92 20.32 8.25 -33.58
C SER A 92 21.01 9.60 -33.85
N ILE A 93 21.08 10.51 -32.89
CA ILE A 93 21.79 11.80 -33.03
C ILE A 93 23.29 11.59 -33.26
N ASN A 94 23.89 10.64 -32.54
CA ASN A 94 25.30 10.31 -32.69
C ASN A 94 25.61 9.66 -34.05
N GLU A 95 24.76 8.76 -34.53
CA GLU A 95 24.90 8.15 -35.86
C GLU A 95 24.79 9.19 -36.98
N ILE A 96 23.80 10.09 -36.90
CA ILE A 96 23.65 11.19 -37.85
C ILE A 96 24.90 12.08 -37.86
N SER A 97 25.36 12.51 -36.68
CA SER A 97 26.54 13.38 -36.55
C SER A 97 27.83 12.72 -37.07
N HIS A 98 27.96 11.40 -36.92
CA HIS A 98 29.10 10.65 -37.43
C HIS A 98 29.10 10.58 -38.97
N ASN A 99 27.94 10.33 -39.57
CA ASN A 99 27.79 10.24 -41.02
C ASN A 99 28.07 11.57 -41.73
N TYR A 100 27.64 12.70 -41.14
CA TYR A 100 27.96 14.03 -41.68
C TYR A 100 29.47 14.33 -41.65
N ARG A 101 30.21 13.87 -40.63
CA ARG A 101 31.67 14.09 -40.54
C ARG A 101 32.50 13.25 -41.52
N LEU A 102 31.95 12.19 -42.08
CA LEU A 102 32.63 11.31 -43.05
C LEU A 102 32.33 11.68 -44.51
N SER A 103 31.50 12.70 -44.73
CA SER A 103 31.04 13.14 -46.05
C SER A 103 31.80 14.36 -46.60
N ASP A 104 32.73 14.93 -45.82
CA ASP A 104 33.66 16.00 -46.18
C ASP A 104 35.07 15.42 -46.42
#